data_AF-A0A7J4MCJ1-F1
#
_entry.id   AF-A0A7J4MCJ1-F1
#
_cell.length_a   1.000
_cell.length_b   1.000
_cell.length_c   1.000
_cell.angle_alpha   90.00
_cell.angle_beta   90.00
_cell.angle_gamma   90.00
#
_symmetry.space_group_name_H-M   'P 1'
#
loop_
_entity.id
_entity.type
_entity.pdbx_description
1 polymer ?
#
loop_
_entity_poly.entity_id
_entity_poly.type
_entity_poly.pdbx_seq_one_letter_code
_entity_poly.pdbx_strand_id
1 'polypeptide(L)'
;AQPMMQQPQQAMPQAAVQPQPVVQQPAVQPQQQVAHAPAPPTQMQTAPPPPAQPTTVSDYTGLQPGGTYDQSTGQTIYVQPDGTRWQMMPDGSFTRLG
;
A
#
# COMPACT_ATOMS: atom_id res chain seq x y z
N ALA A 1 -63.10 -6.32 -25.94
CA ALA A 1 -63.75 -5.30 -26.79
C ALA A 1 -62.69 -4.29 -27.22
N GLN A 2 -62.57 -4.07 -28.53
CA GLN A 2 -61.98 -2.89 -29.23
C GLN A 2 -60.45 -2.66 -29.12
N PRO A 3 -59.82 -1.99 -30.11
CA PRO A 3 -59.62 -2.48 -31.47
C PRO A 3 -58.17 -2.28 -31.98
N MET A 4 -57.88 -2.90 -33.13
CA MET A 4 -56.75 -2.59 -34.02
C MET A 4 -56.80 -1.13 -34.46
N MET A 5 -55.68 -0.40 -34.43
CA MET A 5 -55.38 0.85 -35.15
C MET A 5 -53.94 1.27 -34.77
N GLN A 6 -52.95 1.63 -35.59
CA GLN A 6 -52.73 1.93 -37.01
C GLN A 6 -51.20 1.78 -37.20
N GLN A 7 -50.65 1.06 -38.18
CA GLN A 7 -50.47 1.42 -39.60
C GLN A 7 -49.57 2.65 -39.83
N PRO A 8 -49.02 2.83 -41.04
CA PRO A 8 -47.73 2.36 -41.52
C PRO A 8 -46.75 3.53 -41.75
N GLN A 9 -45.44 3.28 -41.88
CA GLN A 9 -44.65 4.13 -42.78
C GLN A 9 -43.42 3.42 -43.31
N GLN A 10 -43.63 2.82 -44.48
CA GLN A 10 -42.60 2.60 -45.47
C GLN A 10 -42.14 3.97 -45.99
N ALA A 11 -40.85 4.25 -45.86
CA ALA A 11 -40.14 5.21 -46.70
C ALA A 11 -38.77 4.62 -47.01
N MET A 12 -38.72 3.82 -48.08
CA MET A 12 -37.53 3.59 -48.89
C MET A 12 -37.18 4.93 -49.60
N PRO A 13 -36.13 5.01 -50.44
CA PRO A 13 -34.76 4.50 -50.35
C PRO A 13 -33.77 5.66 -50.55
N GLN A 14 -32.53 5.58 -50.09
CA GLN A 14 -31.44 6.35 -50.72
C GLN A 14 -30.22 5.48 -50.91
N ALA A 15 -30.19 4.82 -52.07
CA ALA A 15 -28.98 4.37 -52.70
C ALA A 15 -28.20 5.60 -53.18
N ALA A 16 -27.09 5.92 -52.51
CA ALA A 16 -26.09 6.84 -52.99
C ALA A 16 -24.71 6.20 -52.80
N VAL A 17 -24.27 5.58 -53.90
CA VAL A 17 -22.91 5.26 -54.36
C VAL A 17 -21.74 5.86 -53.56
N GLN A 18 -20.75 5.00 -53.22
CA GLN A 18 -19.33 5.19 -53.58
C GLN A 18 -18.46 3.96 -53.22
N PRO A 19 -17.44 3.62 -54.06
CA PRO A 19 -16.64 2.40 -53.90
C PRO A 19 -15.40 2.67 -53.06
N GLN A 20 -15.05 1.78 -52.12
CA GLN A 20 -13.73 1.79 -51.47
C GLN A 20 -13.16 0.38 -51.33
N PRO A 21 -11.84 0.24 -51.50
CA PRO A 21 -11.22 -0.89 -52.20
C PRO A 21 -11.00 -2.12 -51.31
N VAL A 22 -11.06 -3.27 -51.98
CA VAL A 22 -10.67 -4.59 -51.49
C VAL A 22 -9.27 -4.59 -50.87
N VAL A 23 -9.19 -4.49 -49.54
CA VAL A 23 -8.04 -5.01 -48.79
C VAL A 23 -8.36 -6.43 -48.33
N GLN A 24 -8.01 -7.34 -49.23
CA GLN A 24 -7.57 -8.72 -49.02
C GLN A 24 -7.61 -9.19 -47.56
N GLN A 25 -8.49 -10.15 -47.28
CA GLN A 25 -8.31 -11.06 -46.14
C GLN A 25 -6.97 -11.79 -46.31
N PRO A 26 -6.27 -12.06 -45.21
CA PRO A 26 -6.10 -13.47 -44.88
C PRO A 26 -6.36 -13.77 -43.39
N ALA A 27 -7.12 -14.85 -43.19
CA ALA A 27 -7.14 -15.72 -42.02
C ALA A 27 -7.59 -15.11 -40.68
N VAL A 28 -8.83 -15.46 -40.32
CA VAL A 28 -9.27 -15.59 -38.93
C VAL A 28 -8.30 -16.49 -38.16
N GLN A 29 -7.37 -15.88 -37.42
CA GLN A 29 -6.73 -16.56 -36.30
C GLN A 29 -7.69 -16.44 -35.12
N PRO A 30 -8.10 -17.53 -34.45
CA PRO A 30 -8.73 -17.42 -33.15
C PRO A 30 -7.64 -16.96 -32.18
N GLN A 31 -7.39 -15.66 -32.12
CA GLN A 31 -6.65 -15.07 -31.01
C GLN A 31 -7.55 -15.20 -29.79
N GLN A 32 -7.30 -16.31 -29.11
CA GLN A 32 -7.68 -16.66 -27.75
C GLN A 32 -7.85 -15.38 -26.94
N GLN A 33 -9.02 -15.24 -26.31
CA GLN A 33 -9.28 -14.28 -25.26
C GLN A 33 -8.10 -14.28 -24.29
N VAL A 34 -7.21 -13.32 -24.43
CA VAL A 34 -6.24 -13.01 -23.39
C VAL A 34 -7.05 -12.34 -22.31
N ALA A 35 -7.57 -13.16 -21.39
CA ALA A 35 -8.07 -12.68 -20.12
C ALA A 35 -7.01 -11.72 -19.56
N HIS A 36 -7.42 -10.48 -19.38
CA HIS A 36 -6.61 -9.42 -18.85
C HIS A 36 -6.45 -9.77 -17.38
N ALA A 37 -5.54 -10.70 -17.07
CA ALA A 37 -5.22 -11.03 -15.71
C ALA A 37 -4.72 -9.72 -15.07
N PRO A 38 -5.32 -9.26 -13.96
CA PRO A 38 -4.78 -8.11 -13.25
C PRO A 38 -3.34 -8.44 -12.90
N ALA A 39 -2.43 -7.52 -13.23
CA ALA A 39 -1.03 -7.63 -12.85
C ALA A 39 -0.94 -7.98 -11.36
N PRO A 40 -0.09 -8.93 -10.94
CA PRO A 40 0.10 -9.20 -9.53
C PRO A 40 0.50 -7.89 -8.85
N PRO A 41 -0.06 -7.58 -7.66
CA PRO A 41 0.34 -6.39 -6.94
C PRO A 41 1.85 -6.46 -6.76
N THR A 42 2.54 -5.43 -7.25
CA THR A 42 3.95 -5.20 -6.98
C THR A 42 4.10 -5.33 -5.47
N GLN A 43 4.72 -6.43 -5.03
CA GLN A 43 4.95 -6.68 -3.62
C GLN A 43 5.80 -5.51 -3.13
N MET A 44 5.15 -4.54 -2.49
CA MET A 44 5.83 -3.45 -1.83
C MET A 44 6.76 -4.15 -0.87
N GLN A 45 8.04 -4.11 -1.18
CA GLN A 45 9.08 -4.65 -0.34
C GLN A 45 9.12 -3.70 0.85
N THR A 46 8.19 -3.91 1.79
CA THR A 46 8.15 -3.19 3.04
C THR A 46 9.47 -3.51 3.70
N ALA A 47 10.32 -2.50 3.89
CA ALA A 47 11.57 -2.66 4.59
C ALA A 47 11.31 -3.43 5.90
N PRO A 48 12.16 -4.39 6.27
CA PRO A 48 11.99 -5.12 7.51
C PRO A 48 11.87 -4.11 8.67
N PRO A 49 10.99 -4.36 9.66
CA PRO A 49 10.84 -3.47 10.80
C PRO A 49 12.21 -3.24 11.46
N PRO A 50 12.52 -2.02 11.94
CA PRO A 50 13.77 -1.76 12.62
C PRO A 50 13.92 -2.73 13.80
N PRO A 51 15.15 -3.18 14.11
CA PRO A 51 15.38 -4.07 15.24
C PRO A 51 14.77 -3.44 16.50
N ALA A 52 14.01 -4.25 17.25
CA ALA A 52 13.43 -3.80 18.50
C ALA A 52 14.56 -3.31 19.41
N GLN A 53 14.54 -2.02 19.72
CA GLN A 53 15.50 -1.45 20.67
C GLN A 53 15.27 -2.09 22.03
N PRO A 54 16.34 -2.36 22.81
CA PRO A 54 16.18 -2.88 24.15
C PRO A 54 15.25 -1.96 24.95
N THR A 55 14.26 -2.56 25.58
CA THR A 55 13.37 -1.87 26.52
C THR A 55 13.93 -1.93 27.94
N THR A 56 14.90 -2.82 28.18
CA THR A 56 15.58 -3.00 29.45
C THR A 56 17.07 -3.26 29.23
N VAL A 57 17.91 -2.71 30.09
CA VAL A 57 19.35 -2.96 30.13
C VAL A 57 19.74 -3.35 31.53
N SER A 58 20.45 -4.46 31.71
CA SER A 58 20.77 -4.96 33.04
C SER A 58 21.83 -4.11 33.78
N ASP A 59 22.55 -3.27 33.06
CA ASP A 59 23.65 -2.47 33.58
C ASP A 59 23.84 -1.20 32.73
N TYR A 60 24.50 -0.19 33.29
CA TYR A 60 24.76 1.09 32.64
C TYR A 60 25.62 0.97 31.37
N THR A 61 26.36 -0.13 31.19
CA THR A 61 27.14 -0.42 29.98
C THR A 61 26.31 -0.53 28.71
N GLY A 62 25.01 -0.84 28.82
CA GLY A 62 24.10 -0.86 27.67
C GLY A 62 23.41 0.47 27.38
N LEU A 63 23.64 1.51 28.21
CA LEU A 63 23.19 2.87 27.93
C LEU A 63 24.19 3.57 27.02
N GLN A 64 23.71 4.29 26.00
CA GLN A 64 24.61 5.11 25.19
C GLN A 64 25.22 6.23 26.05
N PRO A 65 26.54 6.48 25.98
CA PRO A 65 27.18 7.57 26.71
C PRO A 65 26.75 8.95 26.20
N GLY A 66 26.92 9.97 27.03
CA GLY A 66 26.57 11.36 26.71
C GLY A 66 25.16 11.77 27.11
N GLY A 67 24.42 10.89 27.79
CA GLY A 67 23.18 11.24 28.45
C GLY A 67 23.39 11.94 29.80
N THR A 68 22.31 12.49 30.34
CA THR A 68 22.29 13.19 31.64
C THR A 68 21.48 12.39 32.64
N TYR A 69 21.92 12.32 33.89
CA TYR A 69 21.14 11.73 34.97
C TYR A 69 20.21 12.77 35.60
N ASP A 70 18.91 12.52 35.59
CA ASP A 70 17.89 13.23 36.37
C ASP A 70 17.54 12.40 37.61
N GLN A 71 17.65 13.01 38.79
CA GLN A 71 17.32 12.36 40.07
C GLN A 71 16.20 13.11 40.82
N SER A 72 15.50 14.01 40.12
CA SER A 72 14.56 14.96 40.70
C SER A 72 13.39 14.30 41.45
N THR A 73 13.04 13.07 41.06
CA THR A 73 11.90 12.31 41.63
C THR A 73 12.32 11.25 42.65
N GLY A 74 13.60 11.21 43.04
CA GLY A 74 14.15 10.14 43.89
C GLY A 74 14.43 8.83 43.14
N GLN A 75 14.14 8.79 41.84
CA GLN A 75 14.54 7.72 40.93
C GLN A 75 15.63 8.26 40.00
N THR A 76 16.61 7.43 39.64
CA THR A 76 17.64 7.83 38.68
C THR A 76 17.12 7.60 37.27
N ILE A 77 16.94 8.66 36.50
CA ILE A 77 16.54 8.62 35.09
C ILE A 77 17.72 9.07 34.24
N TYR A 78 18.20 8.23 33.34
CA TYR A 78 19.23 8.58 32.38
C TYR A 78 18.59 9.03 31.06
N VAL A 79 18.79 10.29 30.70
CA VAL A 79 18.24 10.93 29.51
C VAL A 79 19.31 11.00 28.43
N GLN A 80 19.14 10.23 27.36
CA GLN A 80 20.06 10.19 26.23
C GLN A 80 19.89 11.40 25.30
N PRO A 81 20.91 11.72 24.48
CA PRO A 81 20.83 12.82 23.51
C PRO A 81 19.73 12.69 22.47
N ASP A 82 19.29 11.45 22.17
CA ASP A 82 18.16 11.19 21.26
C ASP A 82 16.78 11.44 21.90
N GLY A 83 16.75 11.77 23.20
CA GLY A 83 15.54 11.98 23.99
C GLY A 83 15.01 10.71 24.66
N THR A 84 15.60 9.54 24.38
CA THR A 84 15.29 8.32 25.12
C THR A 84 15.63 8.47 26.60
N ARG A 85 14.69 8.09 27.46
CA ARG A 85 14.85 8.14 28.92
C ARG A 85 14.96 6.71 29.44
N TRP A 86 15.81 6.48 30.43
CA TRP A 86 16.03 5.18 31.03
C TRP A 86 15.92 5.30 32.54
N GLN A 87 14.91 4.69 33.13
CA GLN A 87 14.76 4.65 34.57
C GLN A 87 15.61 3.52 35.14
N MET A 88 16.58 3.88 35.99
CA MET A 88 17.28 2.92 36.84
C MET A 88 16.31 2.37 37.88
N MET A 89 16.14 1.07 37.85
CA MET A 89 15.40 0.29 38.81
C MET A 89 16.26 0.03 40.08
N PRO A 90 15.64 -0.38 41.20
CA PRO A 90 16.36 -0.64 42.45
C PRO A 90 17.38 -1.80 42.37
N ASP A 91 17.19 -2.73 41.42
CA ASP A 91 18.10 -3.84 41.15
C ASP A 91 19.32 -3.44 40.31
N GLY A 92 19.40 -2.18 39.85
CA GLY A 92 20.49 -1.65 39.04
C GLY A 92 20.28 -1.78 37.53
N SER A 93 19.21 -2.46 37.10
CA SER A 93 18.79 -2.44 35.70
C SER A 93 18.18 -1.10 35.31
N PHE A 94 18.13 -0.81 34.03
CA PHE A 94 17.52 0.37 33.45
C PHE A 94 16.36 -0.04 32.55
N THR A 95 15.18 0.54 32.75
CA THR A 95 14.01 0.36 31.89
C THR A 95 13.77 1.61 31.06
N ARG A 96 13.61 1.45 29.76
CA ARG A 96 13.37 2.55 28.84
C ARG A 96 11.98 3.13 29.07
N LEU A 97 11.92 4.42 29.35
CA LEU A 97 10.70 5.21 29.39
C LEU A 97 10.44 5.76 27.98
N GLY A 98 9.58 5.06 27.24
CA GLY A 98 9.07 5.48 25.93
C GLY A 98 8.35 6.82 25.97
#